data_AF-A0A9E3Z3F5-F1
#
_entry.id   AF-A0A9E3Z3F5-F1
#
_cell.length_a   1.000
_cell.length_b   1.000
_cell.length_c   1.000
_cell.angle_alpha   90.00
_cell.angle_beta   90.00
_cell.angle_gamma   90.00
#
_symmetry.space_group_name_H-M   'P 1'
#
loop_
_entity.id
_entity.type
_entity.pdbx_description
1 polymer ?
#
loop_
_entity_poly.entity_id
_entity_poly.type
_entity_poly.pdbx_seq_one_letter_code
_entity_poly.pdbx_strand_id
1 'polypeptide(L)'
;MSDRITIISGLPRSGTSAMMQMLVGAGMEALTDDLRTPDKDNPRGYYELEIVQKLKDDASWIEDAQGKVVKVVSPLLKYLPDDKEYDLIFMRRDLDEIIASQSKMIEHRGSDGAELESEQLTRAYKNHLKDVYIWLGPRANIRTISVNYKDLIDRPREVSLELAEFLGGKLDADKMAAAVDADLYRNRASVTFPNESN
;
A
#
# COMPACT_ATOMS: atom_id res chain seq x y z
N MET A 1 -9.15 4.66 -22.81
CA MET A 1 -8.92 4.05 -21.47
C MET A 1 -9.47 5.03 -20.43
N SER A 2 -9.56 4.68 -19.15
CA SER A 2 -9.91 5.69 -18.14
C SER A 2 -8.74 6.68 -18.05
N ASP A 3 -9.00 7.98 -18.08
CA ASP A 3 -7.97 9.02 -17.89
C ASP A 3 -7.59 9.20 -16.41
N ARG A 4 -8.17 8.40 -15.51
CA ARG A 4 -7.92 8.47 -14.08
C ARG A 4 -6.54 7.91 -13.74
N ILE A 5 -5.89 8.54 -12.77
CA ILE A 5 -4.61 8.11 -12.23
C ILE A 5 -4.86 7.11 -11.10
N THR A 6 -4.29 5.91 -11.19
CA THR A 6 -4.42 4.92 -10.12
C THR A 6 -3.35 5.16 -9.05
N ILE A 7 -3.78 5.42 -7.83
CA ILE A 7 -2.87 5.65 -6.69
C ILE A 7 -2.92 4.43 -5.77
N ILE A 8 -1.76 3.85 -5.48
CA ILE A 8 -1.62 2.90 -4.37
C ILE A 8 -1.08 3.64 -3.16
N SER A 9 -1.81 3.57 -2.04
CA SER A 9 -1.36 4.16 -0.79
C SER A 9 -1.64 3.26 0.40
N GLY A 10 -1.12 3.64 1.55
CA GLY A 10 -1.27 2.91 2.81
C GLY A 10 -0.23 3.36 3.83
N LEU A 11 -0.26 2.75 5.01
CA LEU A 11 0.84 2.86 5.97
C LEU A 11 2.07 2.10 5.46
N PRO A 12 3.29 2.44 5.94
CA PRO A 12 4.44 1.56 5.77
C PRO A 12 4.10 0.12 6.15
N ARG A 13 4.57 -0.86 5.38
CA ARG A 13 4.35 -2.31 5.61
C ARG A 13 2.90 -2.80 5.48
N SER A 14 1.99 -1.99 4.94
CA SER A 14 0.59 -2.36 4.66
C SER A 14 0.37 -3.25 3.42
N GLY A 15 1.42 -3.57 2.66
CA GLY A 15 1.31 -4.41 1.46
C GLY A 15 1.14 -3.65 0.14
N THR A 16 1.48 -2.37 0.08
CA THR A 16 1.41 -1.56 -1.15
C THR A 16 2.24 -2.13 -2.31
N SER A 17 3.41 -2.71 -2.05
CA SER A 17 4.20 -3.37 -3.10
C SER A 17 3.52 -4.64 -3.65
N ALA A 18 2.82 -5.41 -2.82
CA ALA A 18 2.05 -6.58 -3.29
C ALA A 18 0.88 -6.14 -4.18
N MET A 19 0.22 -5.02 -3.83
CA MET A 19 -0.82 -4.43 -4.68
C MET A 19 -0.25 -3.92 -6.02
N MET A 20 0.91 -3.26 -6.01
CA MET A 20 1.58 -2.86 -7.27
C MET A 20 1.87 -4.07 -8.16
N GLN A 21 2.42 -5.14 -7.59
CA GLN A 21 2.71 -6.39 -8.31
C GLN A 21 1.45 -7.00 -8.92
N MET A 22 0.35 -7.02 -8.17
CA MET A 22 -0.95 -7.50 -8.64
C MET A 22 -1.42 -6.74 -9.89
N LEU A 23 -1.43 -5.41 -9.84
CA LEU A 23 -1.91 -4.58 -10.94
C LEU A 23 -0.99 -4.62 -12.17
N VAL A 24 0.33 -4.55 -11.96
CA VAL A 24 1.33 -4.66 -13.03
C VAL A 24 1.28 -6.04 -13.68
N GLY A 25 1.13 -7.10 -12.89
CA GLY A 25 0.97 -8.47 -13.40
C GLY A 25 -0.27 -8.65 -14.27
N ALA A 26 -1.30 -7.81 -14.09
CA ALA A 26 -2.48 -7.76 -14.94
C ALA A 26 -2.38 -6.80 -16.13
N GLY A 27 -1.21 -6.21 -16.35
CA GLY A 27 -0.91 -5.37 -17.52
C GLY A 27 -1.13 -3.88 -17.31
N MET A 28 -1.33 -3.41 -16.07
CA MET A 28 -1.35 -1.98 -15.77
C MET A 28 0.08 -1.40 -15.82
N GLU A 29 0.27 -0.29 -16.52
CA GLU A 29 1.57 0.38 -16.58
C GLU A 29 1.85 1.09 -15.25
N ALA A 30 3.03 0.85 -14.66
CA ALA A 30 3.46 1.54 -13.45
C ALA A 30 4.37 2.74 -13.78
N LEU A 31 4.13 3.87 -13.13
CA LEU A 31 5.06 4.98 -13.12
C LEU A 31 6.06 4.78 -11.96
N THR A 32 7.28 4.39 -12.31
CA THR A 32 8.39 4.08 -11.41
C THR A 32 9.71 4.49 -12.07
N ASP A 33 10.75 4.72 -11.27
CA ASP A 33 12.10 5.05 -11.76
C ASP A 33 13.07 3.86 -11.72
N ASP A 34 12.62 2.71 -11.20
CA ASP A 34 13.41 1.49 -11.00
C ASP A 34 14.74 1.69 -10.25
N LEU A 35 14.89 2.79 -9.50
CA LEU A 35 16.13 3.09 -8.74
C LEU A 35 16.31 2.12 -7.58
N ARG A 36 15.20 1.72 -6.96
CA ARG A 36 15.22 0.72 -5.89
C ARG A 36 15.04 -0.68 -6.45
N THR A 37 16.16 -1.39 -6.56
CA THR A 37 16.19 -2.76 -7.06
C THR A 37 15.61 -3.78 -6.07
N PRO A 38 15.14 -4.94 -6.56
CA PRO A 38 14.67 -6.02 -5.70
C PRO A 38 15.73 -6.50 -4.70
N ASP A 39 15.28 -6.96 -3.53
CA ASP A 39 16.14 -7.54 -2.49
C ASP A 39 15.52 -8.81 -1.88
N LYS A 40 16.15 -9.37 -0.85
CA LYS A 40 15.68 -10.59 -0.17
C LYS A 40 14.31 -10.44 0.50
N ASP A 41 13.93 -9.23 0.89
CA ASP A 41 12.67 -8.93 1.58
C ASP A 41 11.55 -8.63 0.56
N ASN A 42 11.90 -8.22 -0.66
CA ASN A 42 11.00 -8.03 -1.78
C ASN A 42 11.67 -8.34 -3.13
N PRO A 43 11.68 -9.62 -3.57
CA PRO A 43 12.39 -10.06 -4.78
C PRO A 43 11.75 -9.58 -6.09
N ARG A 44 10.57 -8.95 -6.02
CA ARG A 44 9.85 -8.40 -7.17
C ARG A 44 9.89 -6.86 -7.24
N GLY A 45 10.72 -6.22 -6.40
CA GLY A 45 10.94 -4.78 -6.45
C GLY A 45 9.81 -3.96 -5.81
N TYR A 46 10.09 -2.68 -5.58
CA TYR A 46 9.28 -1.82 -4.72
C TYR A 46 8.33 -0.89 -5.48
N TYR A 47 8.53 -0.74 -6.79
CA TYR A 47 7.78 0.18 -7.67
C TYR A 47 7.75 1.59 -7.08
N GLU A 48 8.94 2.11 -6.77
CA GLU A 48 9.11 3.44 -6.19
C GLU A 48 9.35 4.49 -7.28
N LEU A 49 8.97 5.72 -6.97
CA LEU A 49 9.21 6.87 -7.81
C LEU A 49 9.70 7.97 -6.86
N GLU A 50 10.98 8.27 -6.86
CA GLU A 50 11.62 9.16 -5.89
C GLU A 50 11.02 10.56 -5.91
N ILE A 51 10.62 11.07 -7.10
CA ILE A 51 10.01 12.39 -7.24
C ILE A 51 8.69 12.53 -6.46
N VAL A 52 8.02 11.42 -6.11
CA VAL A 52 6.84 11.43 -5.24
C VAL A 52 7.14 12.11 -3.90
N GLN A 53 8.35 12.00 -3.36
CA GLN A 53 8.73 12.64 -2.10
C GLN A 53 8.67 14.17 -2.17
N LYS A 54 8.77 14.72 -3.39
CA LYS A 54 8.69 16.16 -3.67
C LYS A 54 7.28 16.61 -4.04
N LEU A 55 6.26 15.76 -3.95
CA LEU A 55 4.88 16.09 -4.36
C LEU A 55 4.33 17.37 -3.72
N LYS A 56 4.78 17.71 -2.50
CA LYS A 56 4.42 18.97 -1.84
C LYS A 56 4.98 20.21 -2.57
N ASP A 57 6.18 20.09 -3.13
CA ASP A 57 6.93 21.19 -3.74
C ASP A 57 6.72 21.24 -5.26
N ASP A 58 6.58 20.08 -5.90
CA ASP A 58 6.38 19.92 -7.33
C ASP A 58 5.52 18.68 -7.65
N ALA A 59 4.36 18.94 -8.25
CA ALA A 59 3.41 17.92 -8.69
C ALA A 59 3.35 17.78 -10.22
N SER A 60 4.24 18.42 -10.97
CA SER A 60 4.22 18.42 -12.44
C SER A 60 4.29 17.02 -13.07
N TRP A 61 5.00 16.10 -12.42
CA TRP A 61 5.12 14.69 -12.82
C TRP A 61 3.81 13.91 -12.78
N ILE A 62 2.77 14.41 -12.10
CA ILE A 62 1.44 13.76 -12.04
C ILE A 62 0.82 13.66 -13.43
N GLU A 63 1.17 14.56 -14.36
CA GLU A 63 0.74 14.48 -15.77
C GLU A 63 1.19 13.18 -16.44
N ASP A 64 2.39 12.71 -16.14
CA ASP A 64 2.94 11.47 -16.70
C ASP A 64 2.29 10.20 -16.12
N ALA A 65 1.48 10.35 -15.05
CA ALA A 65 0.78 9.26 -14.38
C ALA A 65 -0.61 8.95 -14.97
N GLN A 66 -1.07 9.71 -15.97
CA GLN A 66 -2.39 9.51 -16.58
C GLN A 66 -2.55 8.09 -17.14
N GLY A 67 -3.58 7.38 -16.68
CA GLY A 67 -3.85 5.98 -17.07
C GLY A 67 -2.86 4.96 -16.49
N LYS A 68 -1.93 5.37 -15.62
CA LYS A 68 -0.92 4.53 -14.98
C LYS A 68 -1.24 4.32 -13.50
N VAL A 69 -0.50 3.39 -12.89
CA VAL A 69 -0.46 3.21 -11.44
C VAL A 69 0.81 3.79 -10.84
N VAL A 70 0.67 4.54 -9.75
CA VAL A 70 1.82 5.08 -8.99
C VAL A 70 1.61 4.88 -7.49
N LYS A 71 2.70 4.58 -6.79
CA LYS A 71 2.71 4.43 -5.34
C LYS A 71 2.95 5.79 -4.68
N VAL A 72 1.99 6.26 -3.88
CA VAL A 72 2.11 7.51 -3.11
C VAL A 72 1.94 7.22 -1.63
N VAL A 73 2.93 7.61 -0.82
CA VAL A 73 2.85 7.41 0.64
C VAL A 73 1.73 8.25 1.24
N SER A 74 1.02 7.70 2.21
CA SER A 74 -0.21 8.29 2.74
C SER A 74 -0.09 9.74 3.27
N PRO A 75 1.04 10.21 3.85
CA PRO A 75 1.19 11.62 4.24
C PRO A 75 1.20 12.61 3.08
N LEU A 76 1.51 12.16 1.85
CA LEU A 76 1.62 13.02 0.68
C LEU A 76 0.35 13.09 -0.15
N LEU A 77 -0.67 12.26 0.13
CA LEU A 77 -1.94 12.26 -0.60
C LEU A 77 -2.60 13.64 -0.64
N LYS A 78 -2.48 14.41 0.45
CA LYS A 78 -3.05 15.77 0.56
C LYS A 78 -2.45 16.81 -0.37
N TYR A 79 -1.36 16.48 -1.06
CA TYR A 79 -0.69 17.33 -2.04
C TYR A 79 -0.98 16.92 -3.48
N LEU A 80 -1.84 15.91 -3.69
CA LEU A 80 -2.31 15.58 -5.04
C LEU A 80 -3.10 16.76 -5.63
N PRO A 81 -2.84 17.15 -6.89
CA PRO A 81 -3.59 18.19 -7.58
C PRO A 81 -5.10 17.92 -7.63
N ASP A 82 -5.92 18.95 -7.39
CA ASP A 82 -7.38 18.84 -7.35
C ASP A 82 -8.04 18.86 -8.75
N ASP A 83 -7.27 19.17 -9.80
CA ASP A 83 -7.71 19.26 -11.20
C ASP A 83 -7.56 17.93 -11.98
N LYS A 84 -7.14 16.86 -11.30
CA LYS A 84 -7.06 15.50 -11.84
C LYS A 84 -8.03 14.56 -11.14
N GLU A 85 -8.30 13.46 -11.81
CA GLU A 85 -9.15 12.39 -11.30
C GLU A 85 -8.34 11.16 -10.88
N TYR A 86 -8.65 10.60 -9.71
CA TYR A 86 -7.89 9.51 -9.11
C TYR A 86 -8.75 8.32 -8.72
N ASP A 87 -8.18 7.14 -8.90
CA ASP A 87 -8.64 5.89 -8.30
C ASP A 87 -7.65 5.47 -7.22
N LEU A 88 -8.00 5.73 -5.96
CA LEU A 88 -7.17 5.43 -4.81
C LEU A 88 -7.48 4.04 -4.27
N ILE A 89 -6.49 3.16 -4.28
CA ILE A 89 -6.51 1.89 -3.57
C ILE A 89 -5.71 2.06 -2.28
N PHE A 90 -6.42 2.07 -1.15
CA PHE A 90 -5.83 2.26 0.17
C PHE A 90 -5.62 0.91 0.85
N MET A 91 -4.36 0.52 1.01
CA MET A 91 -3.95 -0.72 1.68
C MET A 91 -4.04 -0.58 3.20
N ARG A 92 -4.73 -1.54 3.80
CA ARG A 92 -4.89 -1.68 5.25
C ARG A 92 -4.25 -2.99 5.70
N ARG A 93 -3.61 -2.95 6.86
CA ARG A 93 -3.13 -4.14 7.55
C ARG A 93 -3.35 -3.92 9.03
N ASP A 94 -3.52 -5.01 9.76
CA ASP A 94 -3.60 -4.97 11.21
C ASP A 94 -2.41 -4.17 11.78
N LEU A 95 -2.71 -3.24 12.69
CA LEU A 95 -1.69 -2.34 13.22
C LEU A 95 -0.67 -3.09 14.07
N ASP A 96 -1.09 -4.11 14.80
CA ASP A 96 -0.19 -4.92 15.62
C ASP A 96 0.76 -5.72 14.71
N GLU A 97 0.28 -6.20 13.55
CA GLU A 97 1.15 -6.78 12.52
C GLU A 97 2.14 -5.78 11.91
N ILE A 98 1.71 -4.54 11.65
CA ILE A 98 2.59 -3.48 11.14
C ILE A 98 3.68 -3.16 12.16
N ILE A 99 3.32 -2.98 13.43
CA ILE A 99 4.24 -2.70 14.53
C ILE A 99 5.22 -3.86 14.69
N ALA A 100 4.75 -5.11 14.76
CA ALA A 100 5.61 -6.28 14.86
C ALA A 100 6.59 -6.40 13.67
N SER A 101 6.15 -6.07 12.44
CA SER A 101 7.04 -6.02 11.27
C SER A 101 8.07 -4.90 11.36
N GLN A 102 7.75 -3.76 11.96
CA GLN A 102 8.66 -2.63 12.14
C GLN A 102 9.69 -2.92 13.23
N SER A 103 9.27 -3.48 14.36
CA SER A 103 10.16 -3.82 15.47
C SER A 103 11.25 -4.79 15.05
N LYS A 104 10.92 -5.85 14.27
CA LYS A 104 11.94 -6.76 13.70
C LYS A 104 12.96 -6.05 12.80
N MET A 105 12.54 -5.02 12.07
CA MET A 105 13.45 -4.23 11.21
C MET A 105 14.37 -3.31 12.04
N ILE A 106 13.87 -2.79 13.17
CA ILE A 106 14.62 -1.91 14.08
C ILE A 106 15.56 -2.71 14.99
N GLU A 107 15.15 -3.88 15.47
CA GLU A 107 16.00 -4.80 16.25
C GLU A 107 17.25 -5.23 15.45
N HIS A 108 17.09 -5.46 14.14
CA HIS A 108 18.22 -5.68 13.23
C HIS A 108 19.19 -4.48 13.14
N ARG A 109 18.81 -3.30 13.62
CA ARG A 109 19.63 -2.08 13.67
C ARG A 109 20.16 -1.74 15.08
N GLY A 110 19.95 -2.61 16.08
CA GLY A 110 20.65 -2.58 17.36
C GLY A 110 20.32 -1.41 18.30
N SER A 111 19.03 -1.09 18.49
CA SER A 111 18.60 0.02 19.36
C SER A 111 17.85 -0.48 20.61
N ASP A 112 18.34 -0.15 21.81
CA ASP A 112 17.63 -0.35 23.08
C ASP A 112 16.47 0.66 23.22
N GLY A 113 15.24 0.20 23.50
CA GLY A 113 14.05 1.06 23.72
C GLY A 113 12.75 0.69 22.98
N ALA A 114 12.65 -0.50 22.41
CA ALA A 114 11.62 -0.87 21.42
C ALA A 114 10.14 -0.77 21.88
N GLU A 115 9.82 -0.96 23.16
CA GLU A 115 8.43 -1.01 23.64
C GLU A 115 7.75 0.36 23.73
N LEU A 116 8.40 1.37 24.34
CA LEU A 116 7.86 2.74 24.44
C LEU A 116 7.73 3.39 23.05
N GLU A 117 8.64 3.06 22.14
CA GLU A 117 8.57 3.46 20.72
C GLU A 117 7.37 2.82 20.01
N SER A 118 7.02 1.57 20.34
CA SER A 118 5.90 0.85 19.72
C SER A 118 4.53 1.44 20.06
N GLU A 119 4.28 1.85 21.31
CA GLU A 119 3.02 2.49 21.70
C GLU A 119 2.85 3.88 21.06
N GLN A 120 3.92 4.69 21.06
CA GLN A 120 3.91 6.01 20.44
C GLN A 120 3.69 5.90 18.93
N LEU A 121 4.36 4.96 18.27
CA LEU A 121 4.19 4.67 16.85
C LEU A 121 2.76 4.22 16.53
N THR A 122 2.18 3.35 17.36
CA THR A 122 0.78 2.91 17.21
C THR A 122 -0.18 4.08 17.27
N ARG A 123 0.00 4.99 18.25
CA ARG A 123 -0.84 6.19 18.39
C ARG A 123 -0.68 7.12 17.19
N ALA A 124 0.56 7.34 16.74
CA ALA A 124 0.85 8.16 15.56
C ALA A 124 0.17 7.60 14.30
N TYR A 125 0.25 6.29 14.06
CA TYR A 125 -0.41 5.66 12.93
C TYR A 125 -1.94 5.72 13.01
N LYS A 126 -2.54 5.53 14.18
CA LYS A 126 -4.00 5.68 14.37
C LYS A 126 -4.47 7.10 14.07
N ASN A 127 -3.76 8.11 14.57
CA ASN A 127 -4.08 9.51 14.29
C ASN A 127 -3.92 9.84 12.81
N HIS A 128 -2.82 9.42 12.20
CA HIS A 128 -2.58 9.64 10.76
C HIS A 128 -3.65 8.98 9.88
N LEU A 129 -4.06 7.74 10.17
CA LEU A 129 -5.14 7.09 9.44
C LEU A 129 -6.45 7.87 9.55
N LYS A 130 -6.79 8.35 10.76
CA LYS A 130 -7.97 9.19 10.97
C LYS A 130 -7.92 10.45 10.11
N ASP A 131 -6.77 11.14 10.08
CA ASP A 131 -6.59 12.36 9.29
C ASP A 131 -6.73 12.10 7.79
N VAL A 132 -6.18 10.98 7.29
CA VAL A 132 -6.33 10.57 5.88
C VAL A 132 -7.80 10.33 5.53
N TYR A 133 -8.56 9.61 6.36
CA TYR A 133 -9.98 9.35 6.08
C TYR A 133 -10.83 10.62 6.11
N ILE A 134 -10.56 11.52 7.05
CA ILE A 134 -11.24 12.83 7.12
C ILE A 134 -10.93 13.64 5.86
N TRP A 135 -9.68 13.65 5.41
CA TRP A 135 -9.28 14.38 4.20
C TRP A 135 -9.86 13.78 2.91
N LEU A 136 -10.02 12.45 2.83
CA LEU A 136 -10.61 11.77 1.67
C LEU A 136 -12.12 12.02 1.53
N GLY A 137 -12.84 12.09 2.66
CA GLY A 137 -14.32 12.16 2.69
C GLY A 137 -14.97 13.16 1.72
N PRO A 138 -14.55 14.45 1.67
CA PRO A 138 -15.22 15.45 0.85
C PRO A 138 -14.82 15.48 -0.64
N ARG A 139 -13.92 14.60 -1.10
CA ARG A 139 -13.27 14.76 -2.42
C ARG A 139 -13.99 13.97 -3.52
N ALA A 140 -14.69 14.68 -4.40
CA ALA A 140 -15.38 14.09 -5.55
C ALA A 140 -14.43 13.56 -6.64
N ASN A 141 -13.24 14.13 -6.76
CA ASN A 141 -12.25 13.74 -7.76
C ASN A 141 -11.47 12.46 -7.40
N ILE A 142 -11.63 11.94 -6.17
CA ILE A 142 -10.95 10.73 -5.68
C ILE A 142 -11.97 9.65 -5.36
N ARG A 143 -12.02 8.59 -6.18
CA ARG A 143 -12.73 7.36 -5.82
C ARG A 143 -11.79 6.53 -4.96
N THR A 144 -12.27 5.93 -3.88
CA THR A 144 -11.43 5.15 -2.97
C THR A 144 -12.00 3.75 -2.76
N ILE A 145 -11.12 2.74 -2.82
CA ILE A 145 -11.39 1.38 -2.33
C ILE A 145 -10.34 1.02 -1.27
N SER A 146 -10.77 0.37 -0.19
CA SER A 146 -9.89 -0.04 0.91
C SER A 146 -9.69 -1.54 0.91
N VAL A 147 -8.46 -1.99 0.67
CA VAL A 147 -8.12 -3.42 0.59
C VAL A 147 -7.37 -3.84 1.85
N ASN A 148 -7.84 -4.90 2.50
CA ASN A 148 -7.09 -5.52 3.60
C ASN A 148 -6.01 -6.45 3.03
N TYR A 149 -4.78 -6.28 3.47
CA TYR A 149 -3.66 -7.11 3.06
C TYR A 149 -3.87 -8.61 3.35
N LYS A 150 -4.54 -8.94 4.45
CA LYS A 150 -4.90 -10.33 4.75
C LYS A 150 -5.83 -10.91 3.69
N ASP A 151 -6.83 -10.15 3.25
CA ASP A 151 -7.76 -10.58 2.20
C ASP A 151 -7.07 -10.69 0.84
N LEU A 152 -6.13 -9.79 0.54
CA LEU A 152 -5.30 -9.85 -0.66
C LEU A 152 -4.54 -11.19 -0.75
N ILE A 153 -4.06 -11.71 0.38
CA ILE A 153 -3.30 -12.97 0.44
C ILE A 153 -4.22 -14.19 0.51
N ASP A 154 -5.23 -14.17 1.37
CA ASP A 154 -6.08 -15.35 1.63
C ASP A 154 -7.13 -15.57 0.54
N ARG A 155 -7.59 -14.48 -0.10
CA ARG A 155 -8.69 -14.48 -1.07
C ARG A 155 -8.35 -13.61 -2.29
N PRO A 156 -7.19 -13.83 -2.96
CA PRO A 156 -6.68 -12.94 -4.00
C PRO A 156 -7.66 -12.79 -5.17
N ARG A 157 -8.42 -13.84 -5.50
CA ARG A 157 -9.41 -13.79 -6.59
C ARG A 157 -10.61 -12.92 -6.29
N GLU A 158 -11.13 -12.95 -5.06
CA GLU A 158 -12.25 -12.09 -4.64
C GLU A 158 -11.82 -10.62 -4.70
N VAL A 159 -10.67 -10.30 -4.11
CA VAL A 159 -10.08 -8.96 -4.16
C VAL A 159 -9.81 -8.50 -5.60
N SER A 160 -9.33 -9.40 -6.46
CA SER A 160 -9.08 -9.09 -7.87
C SER A 160 -10.37 -8.74 -8.63
N LEU A 161 -11.48 -9.41 -8.34
CA LEU A 161 -12.77 -9.10 -8.96
C LEU A 161 -13.29 -7.71 -8.53
N GLU A 162 -13.21 -7.41 -7.23
CA GLU A 162 -13.59 -6.10 -6.70
C GLU A 162 -12.75 -4.97 -7.29
N LEU A 163 -11.43 -5.18 -7.41
CA LEU A 163 -10.51 -4.22 -8.02
C LEU A 163 -10.77 -4.06 -9.51
N ALA A 164 -11.02 -5.15 -10.25
CA ALA A 164 -11.36 -5.08 -11.66
C ALA A 164 -12.60 -4.23 -11.86
N GLU A 165 -13.66 -4.45 -11.08
CA GLU A 165 -14.89 -3.66 -11.13
C GLU A 165 -14.64 -2.17 -10.81
N PHE A 166 -13.94 -1.88 -9.70
CA PHE A 166 -13.61 -0.53 -9.27
C PHE A 166 -12.82 0.26 -10.33
N LEU A 167 -11.86 -0.41 -10.99
CA LEU A 167 -11.01 0.17 -12.05
C LEU A 167 -11.65 0.13 -13.45
N GLY A 168 -12.97 -0.13 -13.53
CA GLY A 168 -13.75 -0.01 -14.77
C GLY A 168 -13.79 -1.26 -15.64
N GLY A 169 -13.51 -2.43 -15.07
CA GLY A 169 -13.77 -3.76 -15.64
C GLY A 169 -12.77 -4.27 -16.68
N LYS A 170 -11.62 -3.61 -16.84
CA LYS A 170 -10.66 -3.92 -17.93
C LYS A 170 -9.49 -4.80 -17.52
N LEU A 171 -9.24 -4.94 -16.22
CA LEU A 171 -8.16 -5.78 -15.71
C LEU A 171 -8.60 -7.23 -15.60
N ASP A 172 -7.71 -8.14 -15.98
CA ASP A 172 -7.91 -9.57 -15.87
C ASP A 172 -7.73 -10.00 -14.41
N ALA A 173 -8.84 -10.37 -13.76
CA ALA A 173 -8.86 -10.75 -12.36
C ALA A 173 -8.07 -12.03 -12.07
N ASP A 174 -8.00 -12.96 -13.02
CA ASP A 174 -7.26 -14.20 -12.84
C ASP A 174 -5.73 -13.92 -12.93
N LYS A 175 -5.30 -13.00 -13.80
CA LYS A 175 -3.90 -12.53 -13.81
C LYS A 175 -3.53 -11.75 -12.55
N MET A 176 -4.41 -10.88 -12.06
CA MET A 176 -4.20 -10.18 -10.79
C MET A 176 -4.00 -11.18 -9.64
N ALA A 177 -4.88 -12.17 -9.53
CA ALA A 177 -4.82 -13.16 -8.47
C ALA A 177 -3.53 -14.01 -8.56
N ALA A 178 -3.13 -14.42 -9.77
CA ALA A 178 -1.92 -15.20 -9.99
C ALA A 178 -0.62 -14.43 -9.69
N ALA A 179 -0.66 -13.09 -9.73
CA ALA A 179 0.49 -12.26 -9.41
C ALA A 179 0.75 -12.13 -7.90
N VAL A 180 -0.21 -12.50 -7.03
CA VAL A 180 -0.01 -12.51 -5.58
C VAL A 180 0.87 -13.69 -5.17
N ASP A 181 2.02 -13.38 -4.61
CA ASP A 181 2.90 -14.37 -4.02
C ASP A 181 2.55 -14.57 -2.54
N ALA A 182 1.93 -15.70 -2.21
CA ALA A 182 1.55 -16.04 -0.84
C ALA A 182 2.75 -16.11 0.11
N ASP A 183 3.95 -16.39 -0.42
CA ASP A 183 5.18 -16.48 0.37
C ASP A 183 5.70 -15.11 0.84
N LEU A 184 5.19 -14.00 0.30
CA LEU A 184 5.50 -12.67 0.83
C LEU A 184 4.83 -12.42 2.19
N TYR A 185 3.85 -13.24 2.60
CA TYR A 185 3.15 -13.17 3.88
C TYR A 185 3.83 -13.97 5.02
N ARG A 186 5.17 -14.04 5.02
CA ARG A 186 5.94 -14.84 6.01
C ARG A 186 6.02 -14.21 7.41
N ASN A 187 5.80 -12.91 7.56
CA ASN A 187 5.77 -12.25 8.87
C ASN A 187 4.34 -12.14 9.43
N ARG A 188 3.78 -13.27 9.89
CA ARG A 188 2.67 -13.25 10.84
C ARG A 188 3.22 -13.01 12.24
N ALA A 189 2.53 -12.21 13.05
CA ALA A 189 2.64 -12.35 14.49
C ALA A 189 2.10 -13.75 14.81
N SER A 190 2.99 -14.68 15.18
CA SER A 190 2.56 -15.91 15.81
C SER A 190 1.92 -15.52 17.14
N VAL A 191 0.60 -15.51 17.20
CA VAL A 191 -0.11 -15.43 18.48
C VAL A 191 0.18 -16.75 19.20
N THR A 192 1.23 -16.76 20.00
CA THR A 192 1.46 -17.82 20.97
C THR A 192 0.50 -17.55 22.11
N PHE A 193 -0.64 -18.24 22.14
CA PHE A 193 -1.45 -18.28 23.35
C PHE A 193 -0.61 -18.97 24.45
N PRO A 194 -0.43 -18.37 25.63
CA PRO A 194 0.17 -19.09 26.74
C PRO A 194 -0.71 -20.30 27.05
N ASN A 195 -0.10 -21.50 27.06
CA ASN A 195 -0.74 -22.72 27.53
C ASN A 195 -1.20 -22.48 28.97
N GLU A 196 -2.51 -22.42 29.19
CA GLU A 196 -3.06 -22.65 30.52
C GLU A 196 -2.71 -24.08 30.94
N SER A 197 -1.74 -24.18 31.83
CA SER A 197 -1.35 -25.42 32.49
C SER A 197 -1.76 -25.27 33.95
N ASN A 198 -2.90 -25.89 34.27
CA ASN A 198 -3.40 -26.35 35.58
C ASN A 198 -3.17 -25.48 36.83
#